data_AF-H0JKR0-F1
#
_entry.id   AF-H0JKR0-F1
#
_cell.length_a   1.000
_cell.length_b   1.000
_cell.length_c   1.000
_cell.angle_alpha   90.00
_cell.angle_beta   90.00
_cell.angle_gamma   90.00
#
_symmetry.space_group_name_H-M   'P 1'
#
loop_
_entity.id
_entity.type
_entity.pdbx_description
1 polymer ?
#
loop_
_entity_poly.entity_id
_entity_poly.type
_entity_poly.pdbx_seq_one_letter_code
_entity_poly.pdbx_strand_id
1 'polypeptide(L)'
;MCRAAELTERYFYESFTDRDTFVREVYDHVADRARDALTEAVLSAPTLGRAEAAVRAFVELMVDDPAKGRVLLLAPLREPTISRRGIELAPAFVALVRDQLPPGGDEGQRHMVAVGAVGALTSLFMRYLEGDLAVSRDTLVRHCVALVEDAGRAACLQGDQGGDPSGRG
;
A
#
# COMPACT_ATOMS: atom_id res chain seq x y z
N MET A 1 16.99 39.68 24.31
CA MET A 1 15.76 39.23 25.00
C MET A 1 15.49 37.79 24.60
N CYS A 2 16.01 36.85 25.38
CA CYS A 2 15.78 35.41 25.22
C CYS A 2 14.80 35.01 26.32
N ARG A 3 13.49 34.97 26.00
CA ARG A 3 12.46 34.48 26.94
C ARG A 3 11.14 34.23 26.21
N ALA A 4 11.03 33.11 25.51
CA ALA A 4 9.73 32.49 25.20
C ALA A 4 9.97 31.05 24.73
N ALA A 5 9.35 30.11 25.43
CA ALA A 5 9.36 28.67 25.21
C ALA A 5 10.60 27.89 25.72
N GLU A 6 10.92 28.06 27.00
CA GLU A 6 11.38 26.93 27.84
C GLU A 6 10.19 26.03 28.17
N LEU A 7 9.60 25.38 27.15
CA LEU A 7 8.76 24.20 27.34
C LEU A 7 9.59 23.01 26.89
N THR A 8 10.24 22.45 27.90
CA THR A 8 10.97 21.19 27.95
C THR A 8 10.43 20.13 26.99
N GLU A 9 11.31 19.63 26.12
CA GLU A 9 11.24 18.37 25.34
C GLU A 9 10.78 17.14 26.15
N ARG A 10 10.62 17.27 27.46
CA ARG A 10 10.25 16.24 28.42
C ARG A 10 8.73 16.11 28.63
N TYR A 11 7.93 17.14 28.34
CA TYR A 11 6.46 17.09 28.50
C TYR A 11 5.68 16.63 27.27
N PHE A 12 6.28 16.62 26.08
CA PHE A 12 5.63 16.06 24.88
C PHE A 12 5.43 14.54 24.97
N TYR A 13 6.13 13.91 25.90
CA TYR A 13 6.13 12.48 26.10
C TYR A 13 5.16 12.07 27.23
N GLU A 14 5.05 12.81 28.34
CA GLU A 14 4.29 12.38 29.54
C GLU A 14 2.76 12.17 29.37
N SER A 15 2.16 12.54 28.24
CA SER A 15 0.81 12.11 27.84
C SER A 15 0.82 10.77 27.08
N PHE A 16 1.38 9.73 27.68
CA PHE A 16 1.63 8.43 27.03
C PHE A 16 0.43 7.47 26.88
N THR A 17 -0.79 7.90 27.17
CA THR A 17 -2.00 7.22 26.67
C THR A 17 -2.52 7.86 25.38
N ASP A 18 -2.13 9.11 25.13
CA ASP A 18 -2.60 9.94 24.02
C ASP A 18 -1.66 9.85 22.82
N ARG A 19 -0.34 9.68 23.02
CA ARG A 19 0.64 9.52 21.92
C ARG A 19 0.34 8.30 21.05
N ASP A 20 0.08 7.14 21.63
CA ASP A 20 -0.22 5.93 20.85
C ASP A 20 -1.55 6.07 20.10
N THR A 21 -2.49 6.80 20.68
CA THR A 21 -3.78 7.12 20.04
C THR A 21 -3.58 8.12 18.90
N PHE A 22 -2.87 9.22 19.13
CA PHE A 22 -2.49 10.21 18.13
C PHE A 22 -1.71 9.59 16.96
N VAL A 23 -0.73 8.72 17.25
CA VAL A 23 0.07 8.03 16.23
C VAL A 23 -0.80 7.08 15.41
N ARG A 24 -1.78 6.39 16.04
CA ARG A 24 -2.77 5.58 15.32
C ARG A 24 -3.70 6.41 14.45
N GLU A 25 -4.24 7.51 14.97
CA GLU A 25 -5.11 8.43 14.22
C GLU A 25 -4.38 9.04 13.01
N VAL A 26 -3.11 9.43 13.18
CA VAL A 26 -2.27 9.91 12.07
C VAL A 26 -2.03 8.81 11.05
N TYR A 27 -1.76 7.58 11.49
CA TYR A 27 -1.57 6.44 10.61
C TYR A 27 -2.84 6.12 9.80
N ASP A 28 -3.99 6.10 10.45
CA ASP A 28 -5.29 5.88 9.83
C ASP A 28 -5.64 6.99 8.85
N HIS A 29 -5.40 8.25 9.21
CA HIS A 29 -5.62 9.37 8.32
C HIS A 29 -4.78 9.29 7.04
N VAL A 30 -3.50 8.91 7.15
CA VAL A 30 -2.63 8.72 5.97
C VAL A 30 -3.07 7.52 5.14
N ALA A 31 -3.53 6.45 5.80
CA ALA A 31 -4.05 5.28 5.11
C ALA A 31 -5.35 5.56 4.34
N ASP A 32 -6.27 6.29 4.94
CA ASP A 32 -7.54 6.66 4.30
C ASP A 32 -7.30 7.60 3.12
N ARG A 33 -6.40 8.59 3.29
CA ARG A 33 -5.92 9.42 2.17
C ARG A 33 -5.34 8.60 1.03
N ALA A 34 -4.56 7.55 1.35
CA ALA A 34 -4.00 6.66 0.34
C ALA A 34 -5.10 5.86 -0.39
N ARG A 35 -6.10 5.38 0.34
CA ARG A 35 -7.25 4.66 -0.24
C ARG A 35 -8.10 5.54 -1.13
N ASP A 36 -8.40 6.76 -0.69
CA ASP A 36 -9.19 7.73 -1.45
C ASP A 36 -8.46 8.09 -2.76
N ALA A 37 -7.17 8.41 -2.69
CA ALA A 37 -6.36 8.73 -3.86
C ALA A 37 -6.29 7.56 -4.86
N LEU A 38 -6.12 6.33 -4.36
CA LEU A 38 -6.15 5.12 -5.21
C LEU A 38 -7.51 4.93 -5.87
N THR A 39 -8.60 5.08 -5.10
CA THR A 39 -9.96 4.90 -5.59
C THR A 39 -10.30 5.94 -6.66
N GLU A 40 -9.97 7.20 -6.42
CA GLU A 40 -10.17 8.29 -7.37
C GLU A 40 -9.37 8.08 -8.67
N ALA A 41 -8.09 7.70 -8.56
CA ALA A 41 -7.24 7.43 -9.72
C ALA A 41 -7.77 6.28 -10.57
N VAL A 42 -8.30 5.24 -9.92
CA VAL A 42 -8.91 4.08 -10.57
C VAL A 42 -10.23 4.42 -11.26
N LEU A 43 -11.10 5.18 -10.60
CA LEU A 43 -12.42 5.57 -11.14
C LEU A 43 -12.30 6.54 -12.31
N SER A 44 -11.28 7.41 -12.28
CA SER A 44 -11.05 8.42 -13.31
C SER A 44 -10.33 7.86 -14.55
N ALA A 45 -9.70 6.68 -14.45
CA ALA A 45 -8.94 6.09 -15.54
C ALA A 45 -9.76 5.08 -16.39
N PRO A 46 -9.54 5.04 -17.72
CA PRO A 46 -10.01 3.95 -18.56
C PRO A 46 -9.47 2.60 -18.06
N THR A 47 -10.20 1.50 -18.27
CA THR A 47 -9.83 0.16 -17.78
C THR A 47 -8.39 -0.24 -18.09
N LEU A 48 -7.90 0.08 -19.29
CA LEU A 48 -6.53 -0.22 -19.74
C LEU A 48 -5.44 0.59 -18.99
N GLY A 49 -5.79 1.75 -18.42
CA GLY A 49 -4.86 2.65 -17.73
C GLY A 49 -4.98 2.66 -16.21
N ARG A 50 -5.85 1.83 -15.62
CA ARG A 50 -6.11 1.82 -14.17
C ARG A 50 -4.90 1.41 -13.34
N ALA A 51 -4.12 0.43 -13.82
CA ALA A 51 -2.89 0.01 -13.14
C ALA A 51 -1.87 1.15 -13.08
N GLU A 52 -1.68 1.86 -14.20
CA GLU A 52 -0.79 3.03 -14.24
C GLU A 52 -1.27 4.16 -13.33
N ALA A 53 -2.56 4.51 -13.39
CA ALA A 53 -3.13 5.57 -12.56
C ALA A 53 -2.99 5.26 -11.06
N ALA A 54 -3.29 4.03 -10.64
CA ALA A 54 -3.16 3.61 -9.24
C ALA A 54 -1.71 3.67 -8.75
N VAL A 55 -0.77 3.12 -9.53
CA VAL A 55 0.66 3.13 -9.17
C VAL A 55 1.19 4.56 -9.08
N ARG A 56 0.81 5.43 -10.02
CA ARG A 56 1.22 6.84 -10.03
C ARG A 56 0.70 7.59 -8.82
N ALA A 57 -0.59 7.44 -8.49
CA ALA A 57 -1.17 8.03 -7.29
C ALA A 57 -0.47 7.57 -6.00
N PHE A 58 -0.10 6.28 -5.93
CA PHE A 58 0.62 5.74 -4.79
C PHE A 58 2.06 6.28 -4.68
N VAL A 59 2.76 6.38 -5.81
CA VAL A 59 4.09 7.00 -5.86
C VAL A 59 4.02 8.47 -5.46
N GLU A 60 3.04 9.22 -5.94
CA GLU A 60 2.83 10.62 -5.56
C GLU A 60 2.60 10.75 -4.05
N LEU A 61 1.81 9.87 -3.45
CA LEU A 61 1.53 9.92 -2.01
C LEU A 61 2.73 9.50 -1.14
N MET A 62 3.53 8.55 -1.62
CA MET A 62 4.56 7.88 -0.81
C MET A 62 5.97 8.40 -1.06
N VAL A 63 6.29 8.73 -2.31
CA VAL A 63 7.61 9.18 -2.76
C VAL A 63 7.68 10.70 -2.79
N ASP A 64 6.65 11.38 -3.29
CA ASP A 64 6.67 12.85 -3.37
C ASP A 64 6.38 13.49 -1.98
N ASP A 65 5.81 12.71 -1.04
CA ASP A 65 5.82 13.01 0.39
C ASP A 65 6.51 11.89 1.20
N PRO A 66 7.85 11.95 1.36
CA PRO A 66 8.61 10.93 2.08
C PRO A 66 8.21 10.81 3.56
N ALA A 67 7.63 11.84 4.17
CA ALA A 67 7.18 11.76 5.55
C ALA A 67 5.97 10.84 5.67
N LYS A 68 4.98 11.01 4.78
CA LYS A 68 3.81 10.10 4.69
C LYS A 68 4.23 8.68 4.34
N GLY A 69 5.12 8.52 3.37
CA GLY A 69 5.65 7.21 2.97
C GLY A 69 6.32 6.44 4.12
N ARG A 70 7.16 7.12 4.91
CA ARG A 70 7.81 6.52 6.07
C ARG A 70 6.82 6.18 7.18
N VAL A 71 5.81 7.03 7.42
CA VAL A 71 4.76 6.74 8.40
C VAL A 71 3.95 5.52 8.00
N LEU A 72 3.52 5.41 6.73
CA LEU A 72 2.65 4.32 6.31
C LEU A 72 3.41 2.98 6.20
N LEU A 73 4.66 3.00 5.70
CA LEU A 73 5.40 1.77 5.37
C LEU A 73 6.45 1.36 6.41
N LEU A 74 7.17 2.31 7.02
CA LEU A 74 8.29 2.00 7.92
C LEU A 74 7.88 2.03 9.39
N ALA A 75 6.91 2.87 9.78
CA ALA A 75 6.48 2.96 11.16
C ALA A 75 5.89 1.64 11.71
N PRO A 76 5.06 0.87 10.96
CA PRO A 76 4.58 -0.43 11.41
C PRO A 76 5.68 -1.47 11.68
N LEU A 77 6.85 -1.34 11.04
CA LEU A 77 7.98 -2.26 11.24
C LEU A 77 8.82 -1.92 12.48
N ARG A 78 8.74 -0.68 12.95
CA ARG A 78 9.59 -0.15 14.03
C ARG A 78 8.83 0.05 15.34
N GLU A 79 7.52 0.28 15.25
CA GLU A 79 6.66 0.60 16.40
C GLU A 79 5.60 -0.49 16.62
N PRO A 80 5.69 -1.28 17.71
CA PRO A 80 4.72 -2.34 18.02
C PRO A 80 3.27 -1.86 18.11
N THR A 81 3.07 -0.60 18.49
CA THR A 81 1.76 0.07 18.61
C THR A 81 1.08 0.29 17.27
N ILE A 82 1.87 0.42 16.19
CA ILE A 82 1.41 0.59 14.81
C ILE A 82 1.44 -0.75 14.06
N SER A 83 2.31 -1.70 14.44
CA SER A 83 2.42 -3.01 13.77
C SER A 83 1.07 -3.72 13.64
N ARG A 84 0.25 -3.74 14.71
CA ARG A 84 -1.11 -4.31 14.65
C ARG A 84 -2.00 -3.59 13.64
N ARG A 85 -1.90 -2.26 13.58
CA ARG A 85 -2.72 -1.46 12.67
C ARG A 85 -2.30 -1.66 11.22
N GLY A 86 -0.99 -1.76 10.95
CA GLY A 86 -0.51 -2.13 9.61
C GLY A 86 -1.04 -3.49 9.14
N ILE A 87 -1.10 -4.47 10.04
CA ILE A 87 -1.71 -5.78 9.77
C ILE A 87 -3.22 -5.65 9.50
N GLU A 88 -3.94 -4.78 10.21
CA GLU A 88 -5.37 -4.54 10.01
C GLU A 88 -5.70 -3.79 8.71
N LEU A 89 -4.82 -2.89 8.25
CA LEU A 89 -5.04 -2.13 7.02
C LEU A 89 -4.66 -2.90 5.76
N ALA A 90 -3.72 -3.85 5.85
CA ALA A 90 -3.26 -4.65 4.72
C ALA A 90 -4.41 -5.34 3.95
N PRO A 91 -5.41 -5.99 4.59
CA PRO A 91 -6.58 -6.55 3.91
C PRO A 91 -7.34 -5.56 3.03
N ALA A 92 -7.46 -4.29 3.43
CA ALA A 92 -8.17 -3.29 2.64
C ALA A 92 -7.40 -2.90 1.37
N PHE A 93 -6.07 -2.78 1.44
CA PHE A 93 -5.26 -2.55 0.25
C PHE A 93 -5.25 -3.77 -0.68
N VAL A 94 -5.23 -4.98 -0.11
CA VAL A 94 -5.38 -6.23 -0.87
C VAL A 94 -6.73 -6.29 -1.58
N ALA A 95 -7.82 -5.88 -0.91
CA ALA A 95 -9.14 -5.80 -1.51
C ALA A 95 -9.16 -4.83 -2.70
N LEU A 96 -8.57 -3.63 -2.56
CA LEU A 96 -8.46 -2.67 -3.66
C LEU A 96 -7.72 -3.25 -4.86
N VAL A 97 -6.59 -3.93 -4.66
CA VAL A 97 -5.85 -4.56 -5.76
C VAL A 97 -6.65 -5.70 -6.39
N ARG A 98 -7.31 -6.53 -5.57
CA ARG A 98 -8.13 -7.65 -6.05
C ARG A 98 -9.33 -7.17 -6.87
N ASP A 99 -9.98 -6.09 -6.48
CA ASP A 99 -11.15 -5.54 -7.19
C ASP A 99 -10.77 -4.98 -8.57
N GLN A 100 -9.49 -4.73 -8.78
CA GLN A 100 -8.91 -4.33 -10.07
C GLN A 100 -8.48 -5.51 -10.93
N LEU A 101 -8.33 -6.70 -10.34
CA LEU A 101 -8.06 -7.92 -11.10
C LEU A 101 -9.31 -8.30 -11.88
N PRO A 102 -9.15 -8.73 -13.14
CA PRO A 102 -10.28 -9.13 -13.98
C PRO A 102 -11.17 -10.17 -13.26
N PRO A 103 -12.50 -10.05 -13.38
CA PRO A 103 -13.42 -11.01 -12.78
C PRO A 103 -13.31 -12.36 -13.50
N GLY A 104 -13.29 -13.45 -12.74
CA GLY A 104 -13.19 -14.83 -13.25
C GLY A 104 -12.02 -15.62 -12.62
N GLY A 105 -12.15 -16.95 -12.60
CA GLY A 105 -11.16 -17.85 -11.99
C GLY A 105 -11.37 -18.14 -10.50
N ASP A 106 -10.41 -18.82 -9.89
CA ASP A 106 -10.42 -19.20 -8.47
C ASP A 106 -10.22 -17.99 -7.54
N GLU A 107 -11.13 -17.79 -6.59
CA GLU A 107 -11.10 -16.66 -5.65
C GLU A 107 -9.89 -16.73 -4.70
N GLY A 108 -9.49 -17.93 -4.30
CA GLY A 108 -8.29 -18.13 -3.47
C GLY A 108 -7.03 -17.67 -4.19
N GLN A 109 -6.89 -18.02 -5.47
CA GLN A 109 -5.78 -17.59 -6.31
C GLN A 109 -5.77 -16.08 -6.52
N ARG A 110 -6.91 -15.46 -6.84
CA ARG A 110 -7.02 -14.01 -6.98
C ARG A 110 -6.59 -13.29 -5.71
N HIS A 111 -6.98 -13.81 -4.55
CA HIS A 111 -6.54 -13.27 -3.26
C HIS A 111 -5.02 -13.40 -3.06
N MET A 112 -4.44 -14.57 -3.34
CA MET A 112 -2.98 -14.77 -3.23
C MET A 112 -2.18 -13.84 -4.16
N VAL A 113 -2.64 -13.66 -5.40
CA VAL A 113 -2.02 -12.73 -6.36
C VAL A 113 -2.09 -11.29 -5.85
N ALA A 114 -3.24 -10.86 -5.32
CA ALA A 114 -3.39 -9.52 -4.75
C ALA A 114 -2.50 -9.30 -3.51
N VAL A 115 -2.41 -10.28 -2.60
CA VAL A 115 -1.51 -10.24 -1.45
C VAL A 115 -0.05 -10.13 -1.90
N GLY A 116 0.37 -10.95 -2.87
CA GLY A 116 1.72 -10.93 -3.41
C GLY A 116 2.09 -9.60 -4.06
N ALA A 117 1.18 -9.03 -4.86
CA ALA A 117 1.37 -7.74 -5.51
C ALA A 117 1.52 -6.61 -4.48
N VAL A 118 0.63 -6.55 -3.48
CA VAL A 118 0.73 -5.56 -2.38
C VAL A 118 2.04 -5.71 -1.62
N GLY A 119 2.46 -6.94 -1.28
CA GLY A 119 3.72 -7.19 -0.58
C GLY A 119 4.95 -6.76 -1.39
N ALA A 120 4.97 -7.06 -2.70
CA ALA A 120 6.06 -6.67 -3.59
C ALA A 120 6.16 -5.14 -3.73
N LEU A 121 5.03 -4.46 -3.98
CA LEU A 121 4.97 -2.99 -4.05
C LEU A 121 5.45 -2.35 -2.74
N THR A 122 4.93 -2.83 -1.61
CA THR A 122 5.29 -2.32 -0.29
C THR A 122 6.81 -2.44 -0.06
N SER A 123 7.39 -3.60 -0.39
CA SER A 123 8.84 -3.83 -0.26
C SER A 123 9.66 -2.91 -1.17
N LEU A 124 9.25 -2.70 -2.42
CA LEU A 124 9.93 -1.79 -3.35
C LEU A 124 9.91 -0.35 -2.85
N PHE A 125 8.76 0.13 -2.36
CA PHE A 125 8.64 1.49 -1.84
C PHE A 125 9.47 1.71 -0.57
N MET A 126 9.49 0.74 0.35
CA MET A 126 10.35 0.84 1.54
C MET A 126 11.82 1.01 1.16
N ARG A 127 12.34 0.13 0.30
CA ARG A 127 13.75 0.20 -0.13
C ARG A 127 14.06 1.50 -0.88
N TYR A 128 13.12 1.99 -1.68
CA TYR A 128 13.28 3.29 -2.33
C TYR A 128 13.34 4.46 -1.32
N LEU A 129 12.48 4.46 -0.29
CA LEU A 129 12.43 5.50 0.75
C LEU A 129 13.64 5.48 1.71
N GLU A 130 14.24 4.31 1.88
CA GLU A 130 15.48 4.11 2.64
C GLU A 130 16.73 4.47 1.81
N GLY A 131 16.59 4.65 0.49
CA GLY A 131 17.69 4.96 -0.42
C GLY A 131 18.47 3.74 -0.91
N ASP A 132 18.00 2.53 -0.59
CA ASP A 132 18.58 1.25 -1.00
C ASP A 132 18.35 0.94 -2.49
N LEU A 133 17.44 1.66 -3.13
CA LEU A 133 17.11 1.50 -4.55
C LEU A 133 17.55 2.74 -5.34
N ALA A 134 18.75 2.68 -5.95
CA ALA A 134 19.31 3.77 -6.75
C ALA A 134 18.70 3.82 -8.17
N VAL A 135 17.39 4.06 -8.27
CA VAL A 135 16.65 4.18 -9.53
C VAL A 135 15.88 5.51 -9.59
N SER A 136 15.53 5.98 -10.78
CA SER A 136 14.67 7.16 -10.92
C SER A 136 13.22 6.85 -10.56
N ARG A 137 12.47 7.88 -10.14
CA ARG A 137 11.01 7.83 -9.93
C ARG A 137 10.27 7.18 -11.10
N ASP A 138 10.56 7.61 -12.33
CA ASP A 138 9.89 7.08 -13.53
C ASP A 138 10.23 5.62 -13.82
N THR A 139 11.42 5.18 -13.40
CA THR A 139 11.81 3.77 -13.50
C THR A 139 11.07 2.93 -12.46
N LEU A 140 10.93 3.43 -11.23
CA LEU A 140 10.14 2.79 -10.19
C LEU A 140 8.66 2.67 -10.63
N VAL A 141 8.06 3.76 -11.10
CA VAL A 141 6.66 3.79 -11.58
C VAL A 141 6.47 2.73 -12.67
N ARG A 142 7.28 2.74 -13.73
CA ARG A 142 7.16 1.75 -14.83
C ARG A 142 7.27 0.32 -14.34
N HIS A 143 8.19 0.04 -13.41
CA HIS A 143 8.36 -1.31 -12.87
C HIS A 143 7.16 -1.74 -12.04
N CYS A 144 6.64 -0.87 -11.18
CA CYS A 144 5.44 -1.14 -10.38
C CYS A 144 4.20 -1.36 -11.26
N VAL A 145 4.05 -0.60 -12.35
CA VAL A 145 2.96 -0.82 -13.33
C VAL A 145 3.06 -2.19 -13.97
N ALA A 146 4.24 -2.55 -14.49
CA ALA A 146 4.46 -3.86 -15.10
C ALA A 146 4.15 -5.01 -14.11
N LEU A 147 4.53 -4.86 -12.85
CA LEU A 147 4.26 -5.84 -11.79
C LEU A 147 2.75 -6.04 -11.54
N VAL A 148 1.97 -4.96 -11.51
CA VAL A 148 0.51 -5.03 -11.33
C VAL A 148 -0.16 -5.65 -12.56
N GLU A 149 0.30 -5.32 -13.77
CA GLU A 149 -0.20 -5.92 -15.01
C GLU A 149 0.13 -7.42 -15.09
N ASP A 150 1.35 -7.83 -14.70
CA ASP A 150 1.76 -9.23 -14.64
C ASP A 150 0.95 -10.03 -13.62
N ALA A 151 0.65 -9.43 -12.46
CA ALA A 151 -0.25 -10.01 -11.48
C ALA A 151 -1.66 -10.22 -12.08
N GLY A 152 -2.19 -9.24 -12.81
CA GLY A 152 -3.45 -9.35 -13.56
C GLY A 152 -3.45 -10.48 -14.58
N ARG A 153 -2.38 -10.60 -15.37
CA ARG A 153 -2.19 -11.68 -16.35
C ARG A 153 -2.12 -13.06 -15.69
N ALA A 154 -1.37 -13.19 -14.60
CA ALA A 154 -1.24 -14.44 -13.86
C ALA A 154 -2.58 -14.94 -13.30
N ALA A 155 -3.41 -14.03 -12.79
CA ALA A 155 -4.76 -14.35 -12.34
C ALA A 155 -5.65 -14.88 -13.48
N CYS A 156 -5.55 -14.32 -14.69
CA CYS A 156 -6.29 -14.80 -15.86
C CYS A 156 -5.88 -16.20 -16.32
N LEU A 157 -4.57 -16.45 -16.48
CA LEU A 157 -4.05 -17.71 -17.03
C LEU A 157 -4.37 -18.93 -16.16
N GLN A 158 -4.53 -18.72 -14.85
CA GLN A 158 -4.78 -19.78 -13.88
C GLN A 158 -6.27 -20.04 -13.66
N GLY A 159 -7.12 -19.03 -13.88
CA GLY A 159 -8.57 -19.18 -13.85
C GLY A 159 -9.11 -20.16 -14.90
N ASP A 160 -8.39 -20.33 -16.02
CA ASP A 160 -8.77 -21.23 -17.12
C ASP A 160 -8.50 -22.72 -16.81
N GLN A 161 -7.65 -23.03 -15.81
CA GLN A 161 -7.32 -24.41 -15.43
C GLN A 161 -8.15 -24.97 -14.27
N GLY A 162 -8.96 -24.14 -13.60
CA GLY A 162 -9.81 -24.55 -12.47
C GLY A 162 -11.18 -25.12 -12.85
N GLY A 163 -11.48 -25.20 -14.15
CA GLY A 163 -12.79 -25.59 -14.69
C GLY A 163 -12.96 -27.08 -14.98
N ASP A 164 -12.62 -27.99 -14.05
CA ASP A 164 -13.22 -29.33 -14.05
C ASP A 164 -13.27 -29.94 -12.65
N PRO A 165 -14.42 -29.88 -11.97
CA PRO A 165 -14.73 -30.75 -10.86
C PRO A 165 -15.90 -31.67 -11.22
N SER A 166 -15.79 -32.55 -12.23
CA SER A 166 -16.47 -33.87 -12.24
C SER A 166 -16.23 -34.68 -13.52
N GLY A 167 -15.49 -35.77 -13.37
CA GLY A 167 -15.22 -36.71 -14.46
C GLY A 167 -15.01 -38.17 -14.04
N ARG A 168 -15.98 -38.76 -13.33
CA ARG A 168 -16.31 -40.21 -13.25
C ARG A 168 -15.36 -41.17 -12.51
N GLY A 169 -15.99 -42.07 -11.74
CA GLY A 169 -15.42 -43.34 -11.26
C GLY A 169 -16.18 -43.88 -10.07
#